data_AF-A0A7W0YTC4-F1
#
_entry.id   AF-A0A7W0YTC4-F1
#
_cell.length_a   1.000
_cell.length_b   1.000
_cell.length_c   1.000
_cell.angle_alpha   90.00
_cell.angle_beta   90.00
_cell.angle_gamma   90.00
#
_symmetry.space_group_name_H-M   'P 1'
#
loop_
_entity.id
_entity.type
_entity.pdbx_description
1 polymer ?
#
loop_
_entity_poly.entity_id
_entity_poly.type
_entity_poly.pdbx_seq_one_letter_code
_entity_poly.pdbx_strand_id
1 'polypeptide(L)' 'MALKDEEEMEGWVRQGRFTLGDVAAIRAEGERVLAEWPFPTGWEDWRPDPSWPVPELSAAWRVR' A
#
# COMPACT_ATOMS: atom_id res chain seq x y z
N MET A 1 11.04 -9.81 -11.87
CA MET A 1 9.88 -9.22 -11.18
C MET A 1 10.20 -7.76 -10.98
N ALA A 2 9.35 -6.85 -11.44
CA ALA A 2 9.53 -5.42 -11.21
C ALA A 2 8.80 -5.02 -9.93
N LEU A 3 9.41 -4.16 -9.11
CA LEU A 3 8.73 -3.53 -7.98
C LEU A 3 7.73 -2.49 -8.51
N LYS A 4 6.58 -2.39 -7.86
CA LYS A 4 5.55 -1.42 -8.23
C LYS A 4 5.94 -0.02 -7.74
N ASP A 5 5.75 0.98 -8.59
CA ASP A 5 5.91 2.42 -8.32
C ASP A 5 7.33 2.85 -7.85
N GLU A 6 8.36 2.04 -8.09
CA GLU A 6 9.74 2.36 -7.69
C GLU A 6 10.25 3.63 -8.41
N GLU A 7 9.82 3.87 -9.65
CA GLU A 7 10.13 5.07 -10.41
C GLU A 7 9.55 6.35 -9.80
N GLU A 8 8.44 6.24 -9.05
CA GLU A 8 7.79 7.38 -8.40
C GLU A 8 8.57 7.84 -7.16
N MET A 9 9.35 6.94 -6.54
CA MET A 9 10.07 7.17 -5.28
C MET A 9 10.99 8.39 -5.36
N GLU A 10 11.72 8.54 -6.45
CA GLU A 10 12.61 9.68 -6.67
C GLU A 10 11.81 11.00 -6.71
N GLY A 11 10.63 10.96 -7.34
CA GLY A 11 9.71 12.09 -7.38
C GLY A 11 9.21 12.50 -6.00
N TRP A 12 8.94 11.53 -5.11
CA TRP A 12 8.50 11.80 -3.74
C TRP A 12 9.61 12.38 -2.86
N VAL A 13 10.84 11.88 -2.98
CA VAL A 13 12.00 12.46 -2.29
C VAL A 13 12.23 13.90 -2.76
N ARG A 14 12.18 14.15 -4.08
CA ARG A 14 12.31 15.51 -4.64
C ARG A 14 11.25 16.48 -4.12
N GLN A 15 10.04 15.98 -3.86
CA GLN A 15 8.95 16.77 -3.29
C GLN A 15 9.02 16.91 -1.76
N GLY A 16 10.02 16.33 -1.11
CA GLY A 16 10.16 16.34 0.35
C GLY A 16 9.12 15.50 1.09
N ARG A 17 8.44 14.58 0.40
CA ARG A 17 7.46 13.67 1.03
C ARG A 17 8.13 12.58 1.86
N PHE A 18 9.34 12.20 1.46
CA PHE A 18 10.18 11.22 2.14
C PHE A 18 11.62 11.71 2.21
N THR A 19 12.28 11.38 3.31
CA THR A 19 13.73 11.48 3.44
C THR A 19 14.40 10.26 2.85
N LEU A 20 15.71 10.32 2.60
CA LEU A 20 16.48 9.14 2.18
C LEU A 20 16.46 8.02 3.22
N GLY A 21 16.34 8.37 4.51
CA GLY A 21 16.18 7.39 5.59
C GLY A 21 14.85 6.66 5.51
N ASP A 22 13.76 7.37 5.21
CA ASP A 22 12.44 6.76 4.99
C ASP A 22 12.48 5.79 3.80
N VAL A 23 13.10 6.20 2.69
CA VAL A 23 13.23 5.33 1.50
C VAL A 23 14.04 4.07 1.82
N ALA A 24 15.11 4.18 2.60
CA ALA A 24 15.88 3.00 3.02
C ALA A 24 15.03 2.04 3.87
N ALA A 25 14.21 2.56 4.79
CA ALA A 25 13.30 1.74 5.60
C ALA A 25 12.20 1.08 4.75
N ILE A 26 11.60 1.80 3.80
CA ILE A 26 10.59 1.26 2.87
C ILE A 26 11.17 0.12 2.04
N ARG A 27 12.39 0.29 1.51
CA ARG A 27 13.06 -0.77 0.73
C ARG A 27 13.38 -1.99 1.57
N ALA A 28 13.90 -1.80 2.78
CA ALA A 28 14.17 -2.90 3.70
C ALA A 28 12.91 -3.70 4.05
N GLU A 29 11.76 -3.03 4.22
CA GLU A 29 10.49 -3.72 4.45
C GLU A 29 10.02 -4.48 3.20
N GLY A 30 10.18 -3.90 2.01
CA GLY A 30 9.90 -4.60 0.75
C GLY A 30 10.75 -5.88 0.59
N GLU A 31 12.04 -5.80 0.91
CA GLU A 31 12.95 -6.95 0.91
C GLU A 31 12.51 -8.02 1.93
N ARG A 32 12.11 -7.62 3.14
CA ARG A 32 11.60 -8.54 4.16
C ARG A 32 10.34 -9.27 3.70
N VAL A 33 9.38 -8.57 3.11
CA VAL A 33 8.13 -9.17 2.60
C VAL A 33 8.40 -10.12 1.43
N LEU A 34 9.37 -9.79 0.57
CA LEU A 34 9.80 -10.69 -0.51
C LEU A 34 10.47 -11.95 0.01
N ALA A 35 11.25 -11.83 1.09
CA ALA A 35 11.89 -12.97 1.74
C ALA A 35 10.90 -13.87 2.48
N GLU A 36 9.90 -13.27 3.14
CA GLU A 36 8.85 -13.95 3.89
C GLU A 36 7.52 -13.91 3.14
N TRP A 37 7.51 -14.43 1.90
CA TRP A 37 6.36 -14.36 1.01
C TRP A 37 5.14 -15.10 1.60
N PRO A 38 4.07 -14.39 2.03
CA PRO A 38 3.00 -15.00 2.82
C PRO A 38 1.88 -15.61 1.95
N PHE A 39 2.01 -15.58 0.62
CA PHE A 39 0.98 -16.02 -0.31
C PHE A 39 1.22 -17.43 -0.85
N PRO A 40 0.15 -18.19 -1.15
CA PRO A 40 -1.28 -17.83 -1.01
C PRO A 40 -1.79 -17.88 0.44
N THR A 41 -2.91 -17.19 0.70
CA THR A 41 -3.48 -16.96 2.04
C THR A 41 -4.90 -17.51 2.24
N GLY A 42 -5.58 -17.91 1.17
CA GLY A 42 -7.00 -18.32 1.19
C GLY A 42 -7.98 -17.16 0.96
N TRP A 43 -7.50 -15.90 0.96
CA TRP A 43 -8.34 -14.73 0.66
C TRP A 43 -8.66 -14.59 -0.83
N GLU A 44 -7.97 -15.31 -1.70
CA GLU A 44 -8.11 -15.23 -3.16
C GLU A 44 -9.50 -15.71 -3.62
N ASP A 45 -10.11 -16.61 -2.85
CA ASP A 45 -11.44 -17.16 -3.09
C ASP A 45 -12.56 -16.40 -2.36
N TRP A 46 -12.22 -15.45 -1.48
CA TRP A 46 -13.22 -14.68 -0.74
C TRP A 46 -14.15 -13.90 -1.68
N ARG A 47 -15.43 -13.80 -1.32
CA ARG A 47 -16.44 -13.01 -2.03
C ARG A 47 -17.20 -12.15 -1.02
N PRO A 48 -17.48 -10.87 -1.33
CA PRO A 48 -18.32 -10.03 -0.48
C PRO A 48 -19.74 -10.59 -0.44
N ASP A 49 -20.43 -10.37 0.68
CA ASP A 49 -21.86 -10.65 0.76
C ASP A 49 -22.60 -9.71 -0.21
N PRO A 50 -23.38 -10.24 -1.17
CA PRO A 50 -24.05 -9.43 -2.19
C PRO A 50 -25.16 -8.54 -1.62
N SER A 51 -25.59 -8.76 -0.37
CA SER A 51 -26.57 -7.92 0.32
C SER A 51 -25.97 -6.66 0.94
N TRP A 52 -24.64 -6.55 0.99
CA TRP A 52 -23.98 -5.37 1.55
C TRP A 52 -24.32 -4.12 0.73
N PRO A 53 -24.88 -3.06 1.37
CA PRO A 53 -25.14 -1.82 0.67
C PRO A 53 -23.83 -1.13 0.32
N VAL A 54 -23.86 -0.31 -0.74
CA VAL A 54 -22.74 0.59 -1.04
C VAL A 54 -22.62 1.60 0.13
N PRO A 55 -21.45 1.74 0.75
CA PRO A 55 -21.28 2.69 1.85
C PRO A 55 -21.40 4.12 1.35
N GLU A 56 -22.12 4.96 2.10
CA GLU A 56 -22.20 6.39 1.83
C GLU A 56 -20.98 7.11 2.42
N LEU A 57 -20.36 7.99 1.62
CA LEU A 57 -19.27 8.83 2.09
C LEU A 57 -19.84 10.01 2.89
N SER A 58 -19.77 9.92 4.22
CA SER A 58 -20.23 11.00 5.11
C SER A 58 -19.50 12.32 4.83
N ALA A 59 -20.22 13.44 4.74
CA ALA A 59 -19.63 14.78 4.56
C ALA A 59 -18.60 15.16 5.66
N ALA A 60 -18.63 14.48 6.80
CA ALA A 60 -17.66 14.63 7.88
C ALA A 60 -16.29 13.99 7.60
N TRP A 61 -16.11 13.29 6.47
CA TRP A 61 -14.86 12.59 6.14
C TRP A 61 -13.63 13.52 6.07
N ARG A 62 -13.84 14.82 5.78
CA ARG A 62 -12.77 15.84 5.72
C ARG A 62 -12.63 16.68 6.99
N VAL A 63 -13.28 16.33 8.11
CA VAL A 63 -13.03 17.07 9.35
C VAL A 63 -11.58 16.80 9.76
N ARG A 64 -10.77 17.86 9.70
CA ARG A 64 -9.34 17.88 10.07
C ARG A 64 -9.16 17.78 11.57
#